data_AF-A0A919WCN4-F1
#
_entry.id   AF-A0A919WCN4-F1
#
_cell.length_a   1.000
_cell.length_b   1.000
_cell.length_c   1.000
_cell.angle_alpha   90.00
_cell.angle_beta   90.00
_cell.angle_gamma   90.00
#
_symmetry.space_group_name_H-M   'P 1'
#
loop_
_entity.id
_entity.type
_entity.pdbx_description
1 polymer ?
#
loop_
_entity_poly.entity_id
_entity_poly.type
_entity_poly.pdbx_seq_one_letter_code
_entity_poly.pdbx_strand_id
1 'polypeptide(L)'
;MVRVFIFLAAVQLVLFVLALISALSADRVRNAPRALWVLLIILVPLLGALAYFLWGRPLAVPTEGAPPRRSGARPSSPDDDPDFLRRMNTEQSRLDRETLSQWEREFRKKQEEE
;
A
#
# COMPACT_ATOMS: atom_id res chain seq x y z
N MET A 1 7.76 12.59 9.00
CA MET A 1 8.65 12.52 7.82
C MET A 1 8.15 13.37 6.66
N VAL A 2 6.89 13.25 6.23
CA VAL A 2 6.29 14.07 5.13
C VAL A 2 6.47 15.58 5.32
N ARG A 3 6.38 16.08 6.55
CA ARG A 3 6.60 17.51 6.87
C ARG A 3 8.01 18.02 6.53
N VAL A 4 9.04 17.18 6.70
CA VAL A 4 10.43 17.52 6.35
C VAL A 4 10.62 17.54 4.84
N PHE A 5 10.00 16.61 4.12
CA PHE A 5 10.00 16.61 2.65
C PHE A 5 9.32 17.84 2.07
N ILE A 6 8.17 18.24 2.62
CA ILE A 6 7.46 19.46 2.21
C ILE A 6 8.34 20.70 2.46
N PHE A 7 9.00 20.78 3.62
CA PHE A 7 9.90 21.89 3.94
C PHE A 7 11.10 21.96 2.99
N LEU A 8 11.75 20.82 2.72
CA LEU A 8 12.87 20.75 1.78
C LEU A 8 12.44 21.10 0.35
N ALA A 9 11.28 20.64 -0.09
CA ALA A 9 10.73 20.99 -1.40
C ALA A 9 10.43 22.49 -1.52
N ALA A 10 9.89 23.11 -0.46
CA ALA A 10 9.64 24.55 -0.42
C ALA A 10 10.95 25.35 -0.47
N VAL A 11 11.96 24.95 0.31
CA VAL A 11 13.30 25.58 0.27
C VAL A 11 13.93 25.45 -1.12
N GLN A 12 13.85 24.27 -1.73
CA GLN A 12 14.35 24.03 -3.08
C GLN A 12 13.67 24.93 -4.11
N LEU A 13 12.34 25.09 -4.03
CA LEU A 13 11.57 25.96 -4.91
C LEU A 13 11.97 27.43 -4.74
N VAL A 14 12.13 27.89 -3.51
CA VAL A 14 12.57 29.27 -3.21
C VAL A 14 13.97 29.52 -3.78
N LEU A 15 14.91 28.59 -3.59
CA LEU A 15 16.26 28.69 -4.14
C LEU A 15 16.26 28.64 -5.67
N PHE A 16 15.42 27.80 -6.28
CA PHE A 16 15.23 27.74 -7.73
C PHE A 16 14.76 29.09 -8.30
N VAL A 17 13.74 29.69 -7.68
CA VAL A 17 13.20 30.98 -8.10
C VAL A 17 14.21 32.11 -7.91
N LEU A 18 14.89 32.17 -6.76
CA LEU A 18 15.95 33.17 -6.51
C LEU A 18 17.11 33.03 -7.49
N ALA A 19 17.53 31.80 -7.79
CA ALA A 19 18.61 31.55 -8.75
C ALA A 19 18.19 31.90 -10.19
N LEU A 20 16.92 31.66 -10.55
CA LEU A 20 16.37 32.06 -11.84
C LEU A 20 16.32 33.58 -11.97
N ILE A 21 15.80 34.28 -10.95
CA ILE A 21 15.78 35.75 -10.90
C ILE A 21 17.20 36.30 -10.97
N SER A 22 18.16 35.72 -10.25
CA SER A 22 19.57 36.14 -10.29
C SER A 22 20.20 35.92 -11.67
N ALA A 23 19.91 34.81 -12.36
CA ALA A 23 20.40 34.53 -13.70
C ALA A 23 19.81 35.48 -14.77
N LEU A 24 18.53 35.83 -14.65
CA LEU A 24 17.85 36.78 -15.54
C LEU A 24 18.23 38.24 -15.26
N SER A 25 18.48 38.60 -14.00
CA SER A 25 18.77 39.97 -13.58
C SER A 25 20.22 40.40 -13.79
N ALA A 26 21.12 39.49 -14.15
CA ALA A 26 22.55 39.78 -14.27
C ALA A 26 22.92 40.25 -15.69
N ASP A 27 22.89 41.57 -15.90
CA ASP A 27 23.17 42.19 -17.21
C ASP A 27 24.67 42.11 -17.62
N ARG A 28 25.58 41.86 -16.68
CA ARG A 28 26.97 41.41 -16.92
C ARG A 28 27.37 40.34 -15.92
N VAL A 29 27.37 39.08 -16.35
CA VAL A 29 27.90 37.97 -15.54
C VAL A 29 29.39 37.84 -15.81
N ARG A 30 30.23 38.15 -14.82
CA ARG A 30 31.68 38.28 -15.02
C ARG A 30 32.39 36.93 -15.21
N ASN A 31 31.84 35.82 -14.71
CA ASN A 31 32.58 34.55 -14.60
C ASN A 31 31.86 33.27 -15.08
N ALA A 32 30.64 33.32 -15.64
CA ALA A 32 30.00 32.12 -16.22
C ALA A 32 28.88 32.47 -17.22
N PRO A 33 28.71 31.70 -18.32
CA PRO A 33 27.61 31.91 -19.24
C PRO A 33 26.27 31.67 -18.54
N ARG A 34 25.31 32.60 -18.74
CA ARG A 34 23.95 32.56 -18.14
C ARG A 34 23.28 31.18 -18.28
N ALA A 35 23.53 30.50 -19.39
CA ALA A 35 23.02 29.17 -19.70
C ALA A 35 23.52 28.06 -18.76
N LEU A 36 24.75 28.13 -18.24
CA LEU A 36 25.31 27.10 -17.35
C LEU A 36 24.61 27.09 -15.99
N TRP A 37 24.26 28.26 -15.47
CA TRP A 37 23.51 28.38 -14.22
C TRP A 37 22.08 27.86 -14.37
N VAL A 38 21.40 28.20 -15.48
CA VAL A 38 20.08 27.65 -15.80
C VAL A 38 20.13 26.12 -15.92
N LEU A 39 21.16 25.58 -16.59
CA LEU A 39 21.35 24.14 -16.71
C LEU A 39 21.52 23.49 -15.34
N LEU A 40 22.37 24.02 -14.46
CA LEU A 40 22.56 23.49 -13.10
C LEU A 40 21.26 23.48 -12.29
N ILE A 41 20.49 24.57 -12.36
CA ILE A 41 19.20 24.71 -11.67
C ILE A 41 18.18 23.65 -12.13
N ILE A 42 18.22 23.26 -13.41
CA ILE A 42 17.36 22.21 -13.97
C ILE A 42 17.91 20.81 -13.67
N LEU A 43 19.23 20.64 -13.74
CA LEU A 43 19.88 19.32 -13.64
C LEU A 43 19.87 18.79 -12.20
N VAL A 44 20.02 19.66 -11.19
CA VAL A 44 20.05 19.26 -9.78
C VAL A 44 18.76 18.55 -9.32
N PRO A 45 17.53 19.08 -9.53
CA PRO A 45 16.30 18.35 -9.17
C PRO A 45 16.12 17.08 -10.01
N LEU A 46 16.58 17.09 -11.27
CA LEU A 46 16.54 15.92 -12.14
C LEU A 46 17.45 14.79 -11.61
N LEU A 47 18.67 15.13 -11.21
CA LEU A 47 19.63 14.19 -10.60
C LEU A 47 19.13 13.66 -9.26
N GLY A 48 18.44 14.49 -8.45
CA GLY A 48 17.80 14.04 -7.22
C GLY A 48 16.70 13.01 -7.46
N ALA A 49 15.83 13.26 -8.45
CA ALA A 49 14.79 12.31 -8.85
C ALA A 49 15.39 11.04 -9.46
N LEU A 50 16.42 11.17 -10.29
CA LEU A 50 17.10 10.05 -10.94
C LEU A 50 17.85 9.18 -9.93
N ALA A 51 18.55 9.79 -8.97
CA ALA A 51 19.20 9.09 -7.86
C ALA A 51 18.17 8.36 -6.99
N TYR A 52 17.00 8.96 -6.72
CA TYR A 52 15.91 8.27 -6.04
C TYR A 52 15.34 7.11 -6.87
N PHE A 53 15.26 7.24 -8.19
CA PHE A 53 14.78 6.15 -9.04
C PHE A 53 15.78 4.99 -9.15
N LEU A 54 17.08 5.31 -9.18
CA LEU A 54 18.18 4.34 -9.24
C LEU A 54 18.43 3.67 -7.88
N TRP A 55 18.30 4.39 -6.77
CA TRP A 55 18.69 3.93 -5.44
C TRP A 55 17.52 3.71 -4.47
N GLY A 56 16.45 4.47 -4.66
CA GLY A 56 15.27 4.51 -3.79
C GLY A 56 14.15 3.58 -4.19
N ARG A 57 14.31 2.77 -5.25
CA ARG A 57 13.51 1.56 -5.40
C ARG A 57 14.02 0.54 -4.40
N PRO A 58 13.35 0.29 -3.24
CA PRO A 58 13.49 -1.03 -2.65
C PRO A 58 13.04 -1.98 -3.75
N LEU A 59 13.97 -2.71 -4.35
CA LEU A 59 13.60 -3.98 -4.92
C LEU A 59 12.78 -4.63 -3.81
N ALA A 60 11.54 -5.02 -4.10
CA ALA A 60 10.89 -6.04 -3.31
C ALA A 60 11.76 -7.28 -3.51
N VAL A 61 12.91 -7.32 -2.82
CA VAL A 61 13.70 -8.51 -2.67
C VAL A 61 12.73 -9.41 -1.95
N PRO A 62 12.24 -10.50 -2.56
CA PRO A 62 11.69 -11.57 -1.77
C PRO A 62 12.90 -12.02 -0.96
N THR A 63 13.03 -11.53 0.27
CA THR A 63 14.09 -12.00 1.16
C THR A 63 13.71 -13.43 1.50
N GLU A 64 14.20 -14.37 0.71
CA GLU A 64 14.30 -15.77 1.09
C GLU A 64 15.00 -15.81 2.45
N GLY A 65 14.21 -16.00 3.52
CA GLY A 65 14.72 -16.10 4.89
C GLY A 65 14.45 -14.92 5.82
N ALA A 66 13.76 -13.85 5.41
CA ALA A 66 13.22 -12.91 6.40
C ALA A 66 12.04 -13.58 7.12
N PRO A 67 12.03 -13.68 8.47
CA PRO A 67 10.83 -14.13 9.16
C PRO A 67 9.70 -13.22 8.70
N PRO A 68 8.52 -13.77 8.34
CA PRO A 68 7.44 -12.95 7.84
C PRO A 68 7.23 -11.84 8.85
N ARG A 69 7.54 -10.60 8.44
CA ARG A 69 7.15 -9.43 9.19
C ARG A 69 5.68 -9.68 9.43
N ARG A 70 5.32 -9.85 10.71
CA ARG A 70 3.93 -9.91 11.14
C ARG A 70 3.35 -8.56 10.73
N SER A 71 2.95 -8.45 9.46
CA SER A 71 1.92 -7.56 8.98
C SER A 71 0.84 -7.79 10.01
N GLY A 72 0.73 -6.81 10.92
CA GLY A 72 0.03 -6.98 12.19
C GLY A 72 -1.23 -7.74 11.90
N ALA A 73 -1.40 -8.86 12.60
CA ALA A 73 -2.51 -9.79 12.44
C ALA A 73 -3.72 -9.00 11.99
N ARG A 74 -3.98 -8.99 10.66
CA ARG A 74 -5.31 -8.63 10.20
C ARG A 74 -6.16 -9.61 11.00
N PRO A 75 -7.15 -9.13 11.77
CA PRO A 75 -8.12 -10.04 12.35
C PRO A 75 -8.50 -10.97 11.20
N SER A 76 -8.09 -12.23 11.31
CA SER A 76 -8.45 -13.23 10.32
C SER A 76 -9.96 -13.15 10.30
N SER A 77 -10.52 -12.85 9.13
CA SER A 77 -11.97 -12.84 8.96
C SER A 77 -12.46 -14.14 9.58
N PRO A 78 -13.53 -14.16 10.37
CA PRO A 78 -14.09 -15.43 10.83
C PRO A 78 -14.28 -16.44 9.68
N ASP A 79 -14.51 -15.94 8.45
CA ASP A 79 -14.59 -16.71 7.21
C ASP A 79 -13.28 -17.38 6.76
N ASP A 80 -12.11 -16.89 7.16
CA ASP A 80 -10.79 -17.41 6.77
C ASP A 80 -10.16 -18.34 7.84
N ASP A 81 -10.81 -18.48 9.01
CA ASP A 81 -10.32 -19.33 10.10
C ASP A 81 -10.75 -20.80 9.92
N PRO A 82 -9.82 -21.75 9.69
CA PRO A 82 -10.16 -23.14 9.41
C PRO A 82 -10.89 -23.81 10.58
N ASP A 83 -10.60 -23.39 11.81
CA ASP A 83 -11.27 -23.89 13.00
C ASP A 83 -12.71 -23.38 13.13
N PHE A 84 -13.00 -22.16 12.65
CA PHE A 84 -14.35 -21.60 12.63
C PHE A 84 -15.22 -22.31 11.59
N LEU A 85 -14.71 -22.49 10.37
CA LEU A 85 -15.40 -23.22 9.31
C LEU A 85 -15.71 -24.67 9.69
N ARG A 86 -14.77 -25.35 10.36
CA ARG A 86 -14.97 -26.72 10.87
C ARG A 86 -16.14 -26.77 11.87
N ARG A 87 -16.20 -25.84 12.83
CA ARG A 87 -17.29 -25.78 13.81
C ARG A 87 -18.65 -25.54 13.15
N MET A 88 -18.74 -24.59 12.21
CA MET A 88 -20.00 -24.32 11.51
C MET A 88 -20.50 -25.54 10.73
N ASN A 89 -19.61 -26.23 10.01
CA ASN A 89 -19.99 -27.42 9.25
C ASN A 89 -20.51 -28.55 10.17
N THR A 90 -19.88 -28.75 11.33
CA THR A 90 -20.36 -29.76 12.29
C THR A 90 -21.72 -29.41 12.89
N GLU A 91 -21.99 -28.14 13.18
CA GLU A 91 -23.28 -27.71 13.72
C GLU A 91 -24.39 -27.78 12.65
N GLN A 92 -24.10 -27.35 11.42
CA GLN A 92 -25.03 -27.46 10.29
C GLN A 92 -25.45 -28.92 10.05
N SER A 93 -24.48 -29.84 10.07
CA SER A 93 -24.75 -31.28 9.91
C SER A 93 -25.65 -31.87 11.00
N ARG A 94 -25.64 -31.29 12.22
CA ARG A 94 -26.51 -31.74 13.33
C ARG A 94 -27.94 -31.27 13.10
N LEU A 95 -28.12 -29.99 12.76
CA LEU A 95 -29.43 -29.40 12.48
C LEU A 95 -30.12 -30.07 11.29
N ASP A 96 -29.37 -30.39 10.23
CA ASP A 96 -29.90 -31.09 9.05
C ASP A 96 -30.41 -32.50 9.41
N ARG A 97 -29.73 -33.22 10.30
CA ARG A 97 -30.21 -34.53 10.78
C ARG A 97 -31.49 -34.40 11.61
N GLU A 98 -31.57 -33.39 12.46
CA GLU A 98 -32.75 -33.15 13.27
C GLU A 98 -33.96 -32.79 12.41
N THR A 99 -33.79 -31.90 11.44
CA THR A 99 -34.85 -31.53 10.50
C THR A 99 -35.32 -32.74 9.70
N LEU A 100 -34.43 -33.53 9.10
CA LEU A 100 -34.79 -34.75 8.38
C LEU A 100 -35.60 -35.73 9.24
N SER A 101 -35.19 -35.92 10.51
CA SER A 101 -35.94 -36.80 11.43
C SER A 101 -37.33 -36.27 11.79
N GLN A 102 -37.52 -34.94 11.79
CA GLN A 102 -38.84 -34.34 11.99
C GLN A 102 -39.73 -34.59 10.78
N TRP A 103 -39.22 -34.37 9.57
CA TRP A 103 -39.95 -34.65 8.33
C TRP A 103 -40.36 -36.12 8.23
N GLU A 104 -39.47 -37.07 8.53
CA GLU A 104 -39.80 -38.51 8.56
C GLU A 104 -40.96 -38.82 9.51
N ARG A 105 -40.98 -38.20 10.70
CA ARG A 105 -42.07 -38.37 11.66
C ARG A 105 -43.39 -37.79 11.15
N GLU A 106 -43.36 -36.64 10.50
CA GLU A 106 -44.55 -36.03 9.90
C GLU A 106 -45.11 -36.86 8.75
N PHE A 107 -44.24 -37.32 7.84
CA PHE A 107 -44.64 -38.20 6.73
C PHE A 107 -45.25 -39.50 7.24
N ARG A 108 -44.65 -40.10 8.27
CA ARG A 108 -45.15 -41.35 8.86
C ARG A 108 -46.52 -41.16 9.51
N LYS A 109 -46.75 -40.06 10.24
CA LYS A 109 -48.07 -39.75 10.80
C LYS A 109 -49.14 -39.60 9.72
N LYS A 110 -48.84 -38.91 8.63
CA LYS A 110 -49.79 -38.74 7.52
C LYS A 110 -50.18 -40.06 6.85
N GLN A 111 -49.26 -41.01 6.72
CA GLN A 111 -49.57 -42.34 6.20
C GLN A 111 -50.37 -43.22 7.17
N GLU A 112 -50.25 -43.01 8.49
CA GLU A 112 -51.04 -43.73 9.50
C GLU A 112 -52.47 -43.14 9.64
N GLU A 113 -52.68 -41.90 9.18
CA GLU A 113 -53.99 -41.19 9.21
C GLU A 113 -54.83 -41.39 7.93
N GLU A 114 -54.23 -41.81 6.80
CA GLU A 114 -54.92 -42.18 5.54
C GLU A 114 -55.33 -43.67 5.51
#